data_AF-A0AAE3DH67-F1
#
_entry.id   AF-A0AAE3DH67-F1
#
_cell.length_a   1.000
_cell.length_b   1.000
_cell.length_c   1.000
_cell.angle_alpha   90.00
_cell.angle_beta   90.00
_cell.angle_gamma   90.00
#
_symmetry.space_group_name_H-M   'P 1'
#
loop_
_entity.id
_entity.type
_entity.pdbx_description
1 polymer ?
#
loop_
_entity_poly.entity_id
_entity_poly.type
_entity_poly.pdbx_seq_one_letter_code
_entity_poly.pdbx_strand_id
1 'polypeptide(L)'
;MKKTVLLLAVCLMLGLCACGLRGQSVARNTVEPVHFSAPAVRQDAAPAEEPRVTLPQGASLLTEQELRWFGGSCFNVLPSRGPNLFLAASYDRAEDMDLASLFAAGAGSRELSDRELRQLGMDGCARLTAVELEDLLLRCTGLGLADMSDSAFHGLVYLADFDAYYAPAGDAGYVRFQYGCHNPDGTVTLRYPGGSVTLRQDAGRWVTASNILD
;
A
#
# COMPACT_ATOMS: atom_id res chain seq x y z
N MET A 1 48.44 40.27 5.82
CA MET A 1 47.24 40.80 6.53
C MET A 1 46.52 39.59 7.13
N LYS A 2 46.23 39.63 8.42
CA LYS A 2 46.08 38.45 9.30
C LYS A 2 44.76 38.59 10.09
N LYS A 3 44.03 37.46 10.17
CA LYS A 3 43.21 36.99 11.31
C LYS A 3 41.79 37.57 11.48
N THR A 4 40.80 36.71 11.26
CA THR A 4 39.55 36.68 12.03
C THR A 4 39.33 35.26 12.53
N VAL A 5 39.93 34.98 13.69
CA VAL A 5 39.73 33.77 14.49
C VAL A 5 39.42 34.25 15.91
N LEU A 6 38.24 33.86 16.41
CA LEU A 6 37.93 33.49 17.80
C LEU A 6 38.08 34.55 18.94
N LEU A 7 36.96 34.95 19.55
CA LEU A 7 36.78 35.42 20.95
C LEU A 7 35.25 35.69 21.09
N LEU A 8 34.38 34.93 21.75
CA LEU A 8 34.42 34.22 23.04
C LEU A 8 34.83 35.15 24.18
N ALA A 9 33.83 35.84 24.78
CA ALA A 9 33.54 35.82 26.22
C ALA A 9 32.80 37.10 26.67
N VAL A 10 31.98 36.93 27.71
CA VAL A 10 31.52 37.97 28.65
C VAL A 10 30.32 38.82 28.23
N CYS A 11 29.11 38.26 28.37
CA CYS A 11 27.98 39.01 28.94
C CYS A 11 27.45 38.22 30.13
N LEU A 12 28.33 38.17 31.14
CA LEU A 12 28.03 37.80 32.51
C LEU A 12 27.03 38.81 33.07
N MET A 13 25.91 38.29 33.59
CA MET A 13 25.25 38.68 34.84
C MET A 13 25.70 40.01 35.47
N LEU A 14 24.77 40.95 35.63
CA LEU A 14 24.62 41.96 36.72
C LEU A 14 23.50 42.91 36.26
N GLY A 15 22.32 42.92 36.88
CA GLY A 15 22.09 43.52 38.19
C GLY A 15 21.67 44.99 37.99
N LEU A 16 20.36 45.24 37.90
CA LEU A 16 19.56 45.98 38.89
C LEU A 16 19.67 47.52 38.86
N CYS A 17 18.53 48.14 39.22
CA CYS A 17 18.26 49.56 39.53
C CYS A 17 17.95 50.47 38.31
N ALA A 18 16.90 51.31 38.30
CA ALA A 18 16.13 51.87 39.40
C ALA A 18 14.71 52.31 38.99
N CYS A 19 13.84 52.20 39.99
CA CYS A 19 12.53 52.80 40.26
C CYS A 19 12.20 54.17 39.64
N GLY A 20 10.90 54.40 39.41
CA GLY A 20 10.29 55.70 39.76
C GLY A 20 9.11 56.20 38.93
N LEU A 21 7.89 55.71 39.24
CA LEU A 21 6.59 56.43 39.34
C LEU A 21 6.26 57.59 38.36
N ARG A 22 5.16 57.45 37.59
CA ARG A 22 3.81 58.02 37.89
C ARG A 22 2.92 58.01 36.64
N GLY A 23 1.61 57.73 36.80
CA GLY A 23 0.57 58.29 35.93
C GLY A 23 -0.39 57.32 35.24
N GLN A 24 -1.31 56.74 36.02
CA GLN A 24 -2.73 56.47 35.72
C GLN A 24 -3.25 56.01 34.33
N SER A 25 -4.02 54.91 34.44
CA SER A 25 -5.27 54.56 33.75
C SER A 25 -5.22 53.93 32.36
N VAL A 26 -5.34 52.60 32.33
CA VAL A 26 -5.95 51.88 31.19
C VAL A 26 -7.06 51.00 31.75
N ALA A 27 -8.26 51.18 31.18
CA ALA A 27 -9.45 50.41 31.48
C ALA A 27 -9.21 48.91 31.25
N ARG A 28 -9.59 48.11 32.25
CA ARG A 28 -9.73 46.66 32.15
C ARG A 28 -10.82 46.34 31.14
N ASN A 29 -10.47 45.72 30.02
CA ASN A 29 -11.37 44.80 29.33
C ASN A 29 -10.91 43.39 29.67
N THR A 30 -11.59 42.80 30.64
CA THR A 30 -11.44 41.39 31.01
C THR A 30 -12.05 40.56 29.87
N VAL A 31 -11.20 39.86 29.10
CA VAL A 31 -11.69 38.79 28.23
C VAL A 31 -11.92 37.57 29.12
N GLU A 32 -13.18 37.25 29.35
CA GLU A 32 -13.60 36.02 30.03
C GLU A 32 -13.08 34.80 29.26
N PRO A 33 -12.49 33.79 29.93
CA PRO A 33 -12.03 32.58 29.26
C PRO A 33 -13.24 31.77 28.78
N VAL A 34 -13.34 31.57 27.46
CA VAL A 34 -14.36 30.71 26.85
C VAL A 34 -14.12 29.28 27.32
N HIS A 35 -15.02 28.79 28.17
CA HIS A 35 -15.04 27.42 28.63
C HIS A 35 -15.59 26.53 27.51
N PHE A 36 -14.72 25.79 26.81
CA PHE A 36 -15.15 24.79 25.83
C PHE A 36 -15.61 23.54 26.60
N SER A 37 -16.91 23.42 26.84
CA SER A 37 -17.49 22.18 27.35
C SER A 37 -17.47 21.14 26.25
N ALA A 38 -16.66 20.10 26.41
CA ALA A 38 -16.73 18.91 25.57
C ALA A 38 -18.16 18.33 25.68
N PRO A 39 -18.82 17.98 24.57
CA PRO A 39 -20.12 17.32 24.65
C PRO A 39 -19.93 15.98 25.37
N ALA A 40 -20.82 15.68 26.32
CA ALA A 40 -20.82 14.42 27.04
C ALA A 40 -20.82 13.26 26.04
N VAL A 41 -19.74 12.46 26.07
CA VAL A 41 -19.68 11.19 25.35
C VAL A 41 -20.80 10.33 25.90
N ARG A 42 -21.85 10.11 25.11
CA ARG A 42 -22.82 9.06 25.39
C ARG A 42 -22.09 7.73 25.26
N GLN A 43 -21.72 7.15 26.39
CA GLN A 43 -21.36 5.74 26.48
C GLN A 43 -22.63 4.92 26.39
N ASP A 44 -23.17 4.81 25.17
CA ASP A 44 -24.16 3.78 24.79
C ASP A 44 -23.89 3.43 23.32
N ALA A 45 -22.67 2.99 23.05
CA ALA A 45 -22.43 2.16 21.88
C ALA A 45 -22.71 0.73 22.34
N ALA A 46 -23.85 0.18 21.89
CA ALA A 46 -24.02 -1.27 21.87
C ALA A 46 -22.74 -1.90 21.27
N PRO A 47 -22.21 -3.01 21.84
CA PRO A 47 -21.04 -3.65 21.25
C PRO A 47 -21.35 -3.87 19.77
N ALA A 48 -20.49 -3.33 18.90
CA ALA A 48 -20.62 -3.52 17.47
C ALA A 48 -20.79 -5.03 17.24
N GLU A 49 -21.91 -5.42 16.65
CA GLU A 49 -22.17 -6.82 16.36
C GLU A 49 -21.02 -7.27 15.45
N GLU A 50 -20.15 -8.15 15.97
CA GLU A 50 -19.09 -8.74 15.16
C GLU A 50 -19.80 -9.33 13.93
N PRO A 51 -19.36 -8.99 12.70
CA PRO A 51 -20.01 -9.49 11.50
C PRO A 51 -20.09 -11.00 11.62
N ARG A 52 -21.31 -11.55 11.58
CA ARG A 52 -21.55 -12.99 11.65
C ARG A 52 -21.09 -13.61 10.34
N VAL A 53 -19.78 -13.82 10.22
CA VAL A 53 -19.17 -14.52 9.09
C VAL A 53 -19.52 -15.99 9.22
N THR A 54 -20.25 -16.53 8.23
CA THR A 54 -20.45 -17.97 8.13
C THR A 54 -19.21 -18.57 7.50
N LEU A 55 -18.46 -19.36 8.27
CA LEU A 55 -17.22 -19.97 7.80
C LEU A 55 -17.48 -21.35 7.20
N PRO A 56 -16.66 -21.78 6.22
CA PRO A 56 -16.58 -23.18 5.82
C PRO A 56 -16.30 -24.09 7.03
N GLN A 57 -16.76 -25.33 6.96
CA GLN A 57 -16.56 -26.29 8.04
C GLN A 57 -15.06 -26.53 8.28
N GLY A 58 -14.62 -26.36 9.53
CA GLY A 58 -13.23 -26.51 9.93
C GLY A 58 -12.33 -25.29 9.65
N ALA A 59 -12.87 -24.23 9.04
CA ALA A 59 -12.14 -22.98 8.92
C ALA A 59 -12.19 -22.18 10.23
N SER A 60 -11.13 -21.42 10.51
CA SER A 60 -11.04 -20.53 11.68
C SER A 60 -10.67 -19.13 11.25
N LEU A 61 -11.30 -18.11 11.85
CA LEU A 61 -10.98 -16.71 11.57
C LEU A 61 -9.53 -16.39 11.90
N LEU A 62 -8.92 -15.55 11.06
CA LEU A 62 -7.65 -14.91 11.37
C LEU A 62 -7.84 -13.94 12.54
N THR A 63 -6.83 -13.88 13.41
CA THR A 63 -6.71 -12.80 14.39
C THR A 63 -6.51 -11.46 13.69
N GLU A 64 -6.79 -10.35 14.39
CA GLU A 64 -6.49 -9.01 13.85
C GLU A 64 -5.01 -8.83 13.51
N GLN A 65 -4.12 -9.45 14.28
CA GLN A 65 -2.67 -9.36 14.06
C GLN A 65 -2.28 -10.07 12.75
N GLU A 66 -2.82 -11.26 12.51
CA GLU A 66 -2.62 -11.99 11.25
C GLU A 66 -3.21 -11.22 10.07
N LEU A 67 -4.43 -10.71 10.20
CA LEU A 67 -5.08 -9.93 9.14
C LEU A 67 -4.28 -8.68 8.77
N ARG A 68 -3.73 -7.97 9.77
CA ARG A 68 -2.82 -6.83 9.54
C ARG A 68 -1.50 -7.26 8.89
N TRP A 69 -0.95 -8.40 9.28
CA TRP A 69 0.27 -8.93 8.68
C TRP A 69 0.06 -9.26 7.20
N PHE A 70 -1.03 -9.96 6.85
CA PHE A 70 -1.40 -10.23 5.46
C PHE A 70 -1.68 -8.95 4.68
N GLY A 71 -2.50 -8.04 5.22
CA GLY A 71 -2.84 -6.77 4.58
C GLY A 71 -1.68 -5.78 4.42
N GLY A 72 -0.59 -5.97 5.16
CA GLY A 72 0.59 -5.12 5.12
C GLY A 72 1.80 -5.86 4.58
N SER A 73 2.45 -6.63 5.44
CA SER A 73 3.76 -7.25 5.18
C SER A 73 3.71 -8.33 4.10
N CYS A 74 2.59 -9.03 3.90
CA CYS A 74 2.54 -10.07 2.87
C CYS A 74 2.44 -9.46 1.45
N PHE A 75 1.58 -8.46 1.26
CA PHE A 75 1.29 -7.93 -0.08
C PHE A 75 1.95 -6.59 -0.44
N ASN A 76 2.32 -5.78 0.55
CA ASN A 76 2.92 -4.45 0.34
C ASN A 76 4.45 -4.42 0.52
N VAL A 77 5.13 -5.56 0.39
CA VAL A 77 6.61 -5.66 0.47
C VAL A 77 7.35 -5.20 -0.79
N LEU A 78 6.66 -4.70 -1.81
CA LEU A 78 7.28 -4.23 -3.05
C LEU A 78 7.27 -2.69 -3.13
N PRO A 79 8.35 -2.01 -2.72
CA PRO A 79 8.54 -0.61 -3.04
C PRO A 79 8.45 -0.43 -4.55
N SER A 80 7.79 0.62 -5.02
CA SER A 80 7.64 0.98 -6.45
C SER A 80 6.79 0.08 -7.34
N ARG A 81 6.16 -0.99 -6.83
CA ARG A 81 5.30 -1.88 -7.63
C ARG A 81 3.80 -1.82 -7.31
N GLY A 82 3.33 -0.81 -6.57
CA GLY A 82 1.89 -0.60 -6.28
C GLY A 82 1.29 -1.61 -5.28
N PRO A 83 0.25 -1.23 -4.53
CA PRO A 83 -0.38 -2.13 -3.55
C PRO A 83 -1.25 -3.18 -4.26
N ASN A 84 -1.14 -4.45 -3.83
CA ASN A 84 -2.10 -5.53 -4.15
C ASN A 84 -2.34 -5.80 -5.65
N LEU A 85 -1.33 -5.66 -6.51
CA LEU A 85 -1.46 -5.81 -7.98
C LEU A 85 -2.22 -7.07 -8.44
N PHE A 86 -1.94 -8.21 -7.81
CA PHE A 86 -2.51 -9.51 -8.16
C PHE A 86 -3.98 -9.66 -7.70
N LEU A 87 -4.58 -8.63 -7.07
CA LEU A 87 -6.02 -8.55 -6.79
C LEU A 87 -6.82 -7.88 -7.93
N ALA A 88 -6.13 -7.32 -8.94
CA ALA A 88 -6.75 -6.57 -10.01
C ALA A 88 -7.52 -7.43 -11.04
N ALA A 89 -7.28 -8.75 -11.04
CA ALA A 89 -7.93 -9.70 -11.93
C ALA A 89 -8.54 -10.86 -11.14
N SER A 90 -9.59 -11.45 -11.71
CA SER A 90 -10.13 -12.73 -11.24
C SER A 90 -9.42 -13.88 -11.95
N TYR A 91 -9.04 -14.92 -11.21
CA TYR A 91 -8.44 -16.16 -11.73
C TYR A 91 -8.61 -17.29 -10.71
N ASP A 92 -9.01 -18.47 -11.20
CA ASP A 92 -9.14 -19.68 -10.38
C ASP A 92 -7.79 -20.30 -10.03
N ARG A 93 -6.81 -20.13 -10.92
CA ARG A 93 -5.44 -20.65 -10.78
C ARG A 93 -4.47 -19.54 -11.12
N ALA A 94 -3.40 -19.42 -10.34
CA ALA A 94 -2.42 -18.35 -10.51
C ALA A 94 -1.74 -18.34 -11.90
N GLU A 95 -1.61 -19.50 -12.54
CA GLU A 95 -1.08 -19.63 -13.91
C GLU A 95 -2.00 -19.03 -14.98
N ASP A 96 -3.29 -18.83 -14.68
CA ASP A 96 -4.30 -18.28 -15.58
C ASP A 96 -4.55 -16.78 -15.34
N MET A 97 -3.73 -16.14 -14.50
CA MET A 97 -3.86 -14.71 -14.19
C MET A 97 -3.66 -13.85 -15.45
N ASP A 98 -4.60 -12.93 -15.70
CA ASP A 98 -4.40 -11.87 -16.70
C ASP A 98 -3.26 -10.93 -16.26
N LEU A 99 -2.11 -11.04 -16.94
CA LEU A 99 -0.93 -10.25 -16.62
C LEU A 99 -1.06 -8.79 -17.04
N ALA A 100 -1.92 -8.45 -18.02
CA ALA A 100 -2.16 -7.07 -18.40
C ALA A 100 -2.80 -6.27 -17.26
N SER A 101 -3.62 -6.92 -16.43
CA SER A 101 -4.21 -6.32 -15.24
C SER A 101 -3.18 -5.87 -14.20
N LEU A 102 -1.96 -6.45 -14.18
CA LEU A 102 -0.88 -5.96 -13.32
C LEU A 102 -0.43 -4.55 -13.73
N PHE A 103 -0.34 -4.29 -15.04
CA PHE A 103 0.03 -2.98 -15.59
C PHE A 103 -1.10 -1.96 -15.38
N ALA A 104 -2.34 -2.38 -15.55
CA ALA A 104 -3.51 -1.55 -15.25
C ALA A 104 -3.61 -1.21 -13.74
N ALA A 105 -3.05 -2.06 -12.88
CA ALA A 105 -2.88 -1.79 -11.45
C ALA A 105 -1.60 -1.00 -11.13
N GLY A 106 -0.90 -0.46 -12.13
CA GLY A 106 0.26 0.42 -11.92
C GLY A 106 1.61 -0.28 -11.82
N ALA A 107 1.70 -1.58 -12.11
CA ALA A 107 2.99 -2.23 -12.27
C ALA A 107 3.74 -1.66 -13.49
N GLY A 108 5.03 -1.38 -13.32
CA GLY A 108 5.89 -0.98 -14.44
C GLY A 108 5.69 0.46 -14.92
N SER A 109 4.98 1.30 -14.16
CA SER A 109 4.85 2.73 -14.49
C SER A 109 6.23 3.41 -14.50
N ARG A 110 6.63 3.91 -15.67
CA ARG A 110 7.89 4.63 -15.92
C ARG A 110 7.81 5.36 -17.26
N GLU A 111 8.68 6.35 -17.45
CA GLU A 111 8.86 6.99 -18.75
C GLU A 111 9.45 5.99 -19.75
N LEU A 112 8.92 5.99 -20.98
CA LEU A 112 9.41 5.18 -22.09
C LEU A 112 10.29 6.03 -23.01
N SER A 113 11.29 5.40 -23.62
CA SER A 113 12.14 6.06 -24.61
C SER A 113 11.41 6.28 -25.94
N ASP A 114 11.83 7.28 -26.72
CA ASP A 114 11.26 7.52 -28.05
C ASP A 114 11.35 6.29 -28.98
N ARG A 115 12.35 5.42 -28.78
CA ARG A 115 12.48 4.18 -29.56
C ARG A 115 11.36 3.20 -29.22
N GLU A 116 11.02 3.07 -27.94
CA GLU A 116 9.90 2.24 -27.49
C GLU A 116 8.58 2.81 -28.01
N LEU A 117 8.33 4.10 -27.81
CA LEU A 117 7.10 4.76 -28.27
C LEU A 117 6.89 4.60 -29.79
N ARG A 118 7.95 4.74 -30.59
CA ARG A 118 7.88 4.50 -32.05
C ARG A 118 7.52 3.06 -32.42
N GLN A 119 7.99 2.06 -31.66
CA GLN A 119 7.67 0.65 -31.92
C GLN A 119 6.27 0.27 -31.41
N LEU A 120 5.84 0.84 -30.28
CA LEU A 120 4.50 0.61 -29.71
C LEU A 120 3.41 1.30 -30.53
N GLY A 121 3.70 2.48 -31.09
CA GLY A 121 2.72 3.29 -31.82
C GLY A 121 1.60 3.86 -30.93
N MET A 122 1.78 3.82 -29.61
CA MET A 122 0.82 4.33 -28.62
C MET A 122 1.55 4.88 -27.39
N ASP A 123 0.93 5.91 -26.80
CA ASP A 123 1.36 6.49 -25.53
C ASP A 123 0.62 5.86 -24.36
N GLY A 124 1.12 6.06 -23.13
CA GLY A 124 0.43 5.63 -21.90
C GLY A 124 0.59 4.15 -21.56
N CYS A 125 1.62 3.47 -22.08
CA CYS A 125 1.98 2.12 -21.67
C CYS A 125 2.91 2.12 -20.46
N ALA A 126 2.72 1.13 -19.60
CA ALA A 126 3.71 0.74 -18.59
C ALA A 126 4.60 -0.37 -19.14
N ARG A 127 5.76 -0.57 -18.49
CA ARG A 127 6.79 -1.53 -18.93
C ARG A 127 7.37 -2.32 -17.76
N LEU A 128 7.48 -3.63 -17.97
CA LEU A 128 8.31 -4.52 -17.17
C LEU A 128 9.22 -5.29 -18.11
N THR A 129 10.52 -5.37 -17.80
CA THR A 129 11.38 -6.36 -18.48
C THR A 129 10.88 -7.77 -18.18
N ALA A 130 11.23 -8.75 -19.03
CA ALA A 130 10.93 -10.15 -18.76
C ALA A 130 11.42 -10.57 -17.38
N VAL A 131 12.67 -10.21 -17.03
CA VAL A 131 13.23 -10.43 -15.69
C VAL A 131 12.43 -9.75 -14.59
N GLU A 132 11.99 -8.49 -14.77
CA GLU A 132 11.21 -7.79 -13.74
C GLU A 132 9.84 -8.43 -13.49
N LEU A 133 9.20 -8.92 -14.56
CA LEU A 133 7.90 -9.61 -14.52
C LEU A 133 8.05 -11.01 -13.92
N GLU A 134 9.03 -11.80 -14.35
CA GLU A 134 9.40 -13.10 -13.76
C GLU A 134 9.58 -12.98 -12.25
N ASP A 135 10.37 -12.00 -11.82
CA ASP A 135 10.62 -11.70 -10.42
C ASP A 135 9.34 -11.35 -9.64
N LEU A 136 8.40 -10.66 -10.29
CA LEU A 136 7.10 -10.33 -9.70
C LEU A 136 6.28 -11.59 -9.48
N LEU A 137 6.18 -12.45 -10.51
CA LEU A 137 5.41 -13.69 -10.47
C LEU A 137 5.98 -14.65 -9.43
N LEU A 138 7.28 -14.91 -9.44
CA LEU A 138 7.91 -15.81 -8.48
C LEU A 138 7.67 -15.39 -7.03
N ARG A 139 7.64 -14.08 -6.75
CA ARG A 139 7.36 -13.57 -5.41
C ARG A 139 5.89 -13.66 -5.02
N CYS A 140 4.98 -13.43 -5.96
CA CYS A 140 3.55 -13.32 -5.69
C CYS A 140 2.80 -14.65 -5.83
N THR A 141 3.22 -15.54 -6.71
CA THR A 141 2.52 -16.80 -7.06
C THR A 141 3.41 -18.03 -6.90
N GLY A 142 4.74 -17.85 -6.83
CA GLY A 142 5.72 -18.93 -6.87
C GLY A 142 5.94 -19.50 -8.28
N LEU A 143 5.37 -18.88 -9.31
CA LEU A 143 5.43 -19.32 -10.71
C LEU A 143 6.37 -18.43 -11.51
N GLY A 144 7.10 -19.02 -12.45
CA GLY A 144 7.87 -18.31 -13.45
C GLY A 144 7.04 -17.95 -14.67
N LEU A 145 7.63 -17.20 -15.62
CA LEU A 145 6.93 -16.85 -16.88
C LEU A 145 6.55 -18.10 -17.69
N ALA A 146 7.39 -19.13 -17.65
CA ALA A 146 7.19 -20.38 -18.38
C ALA A 146 6.06 -21.26 -17.80
N ASP A 147 5.64 -21.00 -16.56
CA ASP A 147 4.57 -21.73 -15.90
C ASP A 147 3.18 -21.13 -16.17
N MET A 148 3.14 -19.91 -16.72
CA MET A 148 1.90 -19.19 -17.03
C MET A 148 1.23 -19.75 -18.29
N SER A 149 -0.10 -19.74 -18.32
CA SER A 149 -0.84 -20.16 -19.50
C SER A 149 -0.73 -19.13 -20.63
N ASP A 150 -0.89 -19.58 -21.88
CA ASP A 150 -0.83 -18.68 -23.05
C ASP A 150 -1.83 -17.53 -22.94
N SER A 151 -3.00 -17.78 -22.33
CA SER A 151 -4.03 -16.76 -22.09
C SER A 151 -3.60 -15.68 -21.10
N ALA A 152 -2.67 -15.97 -20.18
CA ALA A 152 -2.17 -15.00 -19.21
C ALA A 152 -1.50 -13.79 -19.88
N PHE A 153 -0.94 -14.00 -21.07
CA PHE A 153 -0.24 -12.97 -21.86
C PHE A 153 -1.16 -12.16 -22.78
N HIS A 154 -2.47 -12.45 -22.80
CA HIS A 154 -3.41 -11.70 -23.63
C HIS A 154 -3.34 -10.21 -23.31
N GLY A 155 -3.25 -9.38 -24.36
CA GLY A 155 -3.24 -7.91 -24.19
C GLY A 155 -1.87 -7.33 -23.83
N LEU A 156 -0.85 -8.18 -23.66
CA LEU A 156 0.54 -7.74 -23.59
C LEU A 156 1.15 -7.62 -24.99
N VAL A 157 2.01 -6.63 -25.14
CA VAL A 157 2.93 -6.50 -26.27
C VAL A 157 4.34 -6.82 -25.79
N TYR A 158 5.03 -7.76 -26.43
CA TYR A 158 6.43 -8.06 -26.16
C TYR A 158 7.32 -7.43 -27.24
N LEU A 159 8.29 -6.61 -26.83
CA LEU A 159 9.31 -6.06 -27.73
C LEU A 159 10.66 -6.71 -27.43
N ALA A 160 11.11 -7.57 -28.34
CA ALA A 160 12.37 -8.32 -28.21
C ALA A 160 13.61 -7.42 -28.10
N ASP A 161 13.60 -6.26 -28.74
CA ASP A 161 14.68 -5.27 -28.67
C ASP A 161 14.98 -4.78 -27.24
N PHE A 162 13.98 -4.86 -26.36
CA PHE A 162 14.02 -4.37 -24.99
C PHE A 162 13.88 -5.48 -23.96
N ASP A 163 13.64 -6.71 -24.41
CA ASP A 163 13.26 -7.87 -23.60
C ASP A 163 12.21 -7.49 -22.54
N ALA A 164 11.11 -6.92 -23.00
CA ALA A 164 10.11 -6.32 -22.13
C ALA A 164 8.68 -6.48 -22.64
N TYR A 165 7.77 -6.57 -21.67
CA TYR A 165 6.34 -6.60 -21.84
C TYR A 165 5.75 -5.21 -21.57
N TYR A 166 4.77 -4.86 -22.38
CA TYR A 166 4.08 -3.58 -22.35
C TYR A 166 2.57 -3.82 -22.35
N ALA A 167 1.86 -3.01 -21.57
CA ALA A 167 0.41 -2.93 -21.56
C ALA A 167 -0.03 -1.52 -21.14
N PRO A 168 -1.29 -1.14 -21.36
CA PRO A 168 -1.83 0.13 -20.85
C PRO A 168 -1.52 0.32 -19.36
N ALA A 169 -0.98 1.47 -19.01
CA ALA A 169 -0.76 1.84 -17.62
C ALA A 169 -2.08 2.21 -16.96
N GLY A 170 -2.17 1.92 -15.67
CA GLY A 170 -3.22 2.46 -14.80
C GLY A 170 -2.71 2.67 -13.38
N ASP A 171 -3.62 2.95 -12.47
CA ASP A 171 -3.31 3.18 -11.06
C ASP A 171 -4.01 2.12 -10.20
N ALA A 172 -3.27 1.49 -9.28
CA ALA A 172 -3.87 0.60 -8.29
C ALA A 172 -4.62 1.38 -7.20
N GLY A 173 -5.79 0.85 -6.84
CA GLY A 173 -6.44 1.15 -5.58
C GLY A 173 -5.84 0.33 -4.43
N TYR A 174 -5.74 0.95 -3.25
CA TYR A 174 -5.42 0.20 -2.03
C TYR A 174 -6.62 -0.66 -1.62
N VAL A 175 -6.40 -1.97 -1.47
CA VAL A 175 -7.42 -2.89 -0.99
C VAL A 175 -7.18 -3.21 0.48
N ARG A 176 -8.22 -3.06 1.30
CA ARG A 176 -8.21 -3.44 2.71
C ARG A 176 -9.03 -4.71 2.90
N PHE A 177 -8.42 -5.72 3.52
CA PHE A 177 -9.16 -6.92 3.91
C PHE A 177 -10.13 -6.63 5.05
N GLN A 178 -11.33 -7.19 4.93
CA GLN A 178 -12.39 -7.09 5.92
C GLN A 178 -12.22 -8.17 6.99
N TYR A 179 -11.92 -9.39 6.56
CA TYR A 179 -11.61 -10.53 7.42
C TYR A 179 -10.85 -11.59 6.60
N GLY A 180 -10.40 -12.65 7.27
CA GLY A 180 -9.88 -13.83 6.60
C GLY A 180 -10.02 -15.08 7.45
N CYS A 181 -9.76 -16.24 6.86
CA CYS A 181 -9.78 -17.51 7.56
C CYS A 181 -8.61 -18.41 7.16
N HIS A 182 -8.12 -19.18 8.13
CA HIS A 182 -7.37 -20.40 7.88
C HIS A 182 -8.35 -21.49 7.45
N ASN A 183 -8.04 -22.17 6.36
CA ASN A 183 -8.83 -23.27 5.83
C ASN A 183 -8.24 -24.63 6.27
N PRO A 184 -9.05 -25.70 6.31
CA PRO A 184 -8.58 -27.04 6.70
C PRO A 184 -7.46 -27.62 5.83
N ASP A 185 -7.36 -27.17 4.58
CA ASP A 185 -6.36 -27.60 3.60
C ASP A 185 -5.02 -26.85 3.75
N GLY A 186 -4.89 -25.98 4.75
CA GLY A 186 -3.70 -25.18 5.02
C GLY A 186 -3.60 -23.90 4.19
N THR A 187 -4.62 -23.58 3.39
CA THR A 187 -4.70 -22.28 2.70
C THR A 187 -5.25 -21.19 3.63
N VAL A 188 -5.05 -19.94 3.22
CA VAL A 188 -5.67 -18.77 3.86
C VAL A 188 -6.52 -18.03 2.84
N THR A 189 -7.78 -17.77 3.16
CA THR A 189 -8.65 -16.93 2.32
C THR A 189 -8.85 -15.58 2.99
N LEU A 190 -8.64 -14.50 2.24
CA LEU A 190 -8.82 -13.13 2.70
C LEU A 190 -9.95 -12.48 1.90
N ARG A 191 -10.94 -11.92 2.60
CA ARG A 191 -12.07 -11.21 1.99
C ARG A 191 -11.78 -9.73 1.92
N TYR A 192 -12.10 -9.10 0.80
CA TYR A 192 -12.03 -7.66 0.60
C TYR A 192 -13.28 -7.15 -0.14
N PRO A 193 -13.50 -5.82 -0.19
CA PRO A 193 -14.61 -5.28 -0.97
C PRO A 193 -14.49 -5.67 -2.45
N GLY A 194 -15.43 -6.47 -2.95
CA GLY A 194 -15.47 -6.90 -4.34
C GLY A 194 -14.74 -8.20 -4.65
N GLY A 195 -14.30 -8.98 -3.64
CA GLY A 195 -13.76 -10.30 -3.89
C GLY A 195 -13.07 -10.99 -2.71
N SER A 196 -12.44 -12.11 -3.01
CA SER A 196 -11.60 -12.86 -2.07
C SER A 196 -10.38 -13.45 -2.76
N VAL A 197 -9.24 -13.39 -2.06
CA VAL A 197 -7.99 -14.00 -2.49
C VAL A 197 -7.68 -15.22 -1.63
N THR A 198 -7.19 -16.29 -2.26
CA THR A 198 -6.70 -17.48 -1.56
C THR A 198 -5.19 -17.57 -1.69
N LEU A 199 -4.52 -17.77 -0.55
CA LEU A 199 -3.09 -17.91 -0.41
C LEU A 199 -2.74 -19.34 -0.01
N ARG A 200 -1.62 -19.84 -0.53
CA ARG A 200 -1.02 -21.12 -0.12
C ARG A 200 0.41 -20.90 0.35
N GLN A 201 0.93 -21.86 1.12
CA GLN A 201 2.36 -21.86 1.42
C GLN A 201 3.17 -22.45 0.25
N ASP A 202 4.28 -21.81 -0.05
CA ASP A 202 5.28 -22.24 -1.01
C ASP A 202 6.68 -21.89 -0.48
N ALA A 203 7.52 -22.90 -0.25
CA ALA A 203 8.88 -22.73 0.29
C ALA A 203 8.98 -21.80 1.53
N GLY A 204 8.00 -21.86 2.44
CA GLY A 204 7.95 -21.03 3.66
C GLY A 204 7.45 -19.59 3.45
N ARG A 205 6.89 -19.29 2.28
CA ARG A 205 6.27 -18.00 1.95
C ARG A 205 4.80 -18.19 1.62
N TRP A 206 4.00 -17.14 1.80
CA TRP A 206 2.62 -17.12 1.33
C TRP A 206 2.60 -16.56 -0.09
N VAL A 207 2.01 -17.32 -1.01
CA VAL A 207 1.83 -16.94 -2.41
C VAL A 207 0.36 -17.06 -2.79
N THR A 208 -0.08 -16.22 -3.71
CA THR A 208 -1.44 -16.20 -4.22
C THR A 208 -1.69 -17.43 -5.09
N ALA A 209 -2.75 -18.16 -4.79
CA ALA A 209 -3.21 -19.32 -5.54
C ALA A 209 -4.39 -18.98 -6.46
N SER A 210 -5.32 -18.16 -5.97
CA SER A 210 -6.50 -17.71 -6.71
C SER A 210 -6.97 -16.35 -6.21
N ASN A 211 -7.72 -15.64 -7.05
CA ASN A 211 -8.43 -14.43 -6.67
C ASN A 211 -9.79 -14.41 -7.38
N ILE A 212 -10.88 -14.27 -6.63
CA ILE A 212 -12.24 -14.32 -7.16
C ILE A 212 -12.92 -12.99 -6.87
N LEU A 213 -13.38 -12.30 -7.91
CA LEU A 213 -14.17 -11.07 -7.80
C LEU A 213 -15.65 -11.39 -7.62
N ASP A 214 -16.38 -10.55 -6.86
CA ASP A 214 -17.83 -10.67 -6.61
C ASP A 214 -18.70 -10.13 -7.77
#